data_AF-A0A0F6NM55-F1
#
_entry.id   AF-A0A0F6NM55-F1
#
_cell.length_a   1.000
_cell.length_b   1.000
_cell.length_c   1.000
_cell.angle_alpha   90.00
_cell.angle_beta   90.00
_cell.angle_gamma   90.00
#
_symmetry.space_group_name_H-M   'P 1'
#
loop_
_entity.id
_entity.type
_entity.pdbx_description
1 polymer ?
#
loop_
_entity_poly.entity_id
_entity_poly.type
_entity_poly.pdbx_seq_one_letter_code
_entity_poly.pdbx_strand_id
1 'polypeptide(L)'
;MLCQRKPRKVEGSAWPAWTLEWDLPADIDVATVLARHSQPRLLERLGENLPLQVIEHRGMFNLGQGVQECTKSSLFAALGGGGRNLTELDVCLTSDRVPIVSHDLNSWRISSMDDKLFSEIDSSHLKDVPVIIREVSNGEILQKYRRTPDCIPFLESALESVFSVNPNATVFLDGRNYEAHLIVAWLSHRPQFHMKIILIFYTFGYLSGDAFVQAVVNANAAPGWRKMIALMPAVFPEELCRLSQLKVVADPLVDDLYLAGKDWIDSVLSQDMWVVAVHIVFLGVTKDMIGPAAGSNVVLAFDADQAAMKLAYYVKDDPDIRLTRPHLKFVSVTRCYDFASVLNDGKRGEYSIHIKTGRSVRHETDDRRNIRWKKGTPGNTAAIADWVISDRSEDEMAFYEWKLRGVIREVNHICPHLDVISQE
;
A
#
# COMPACT_ATOMS: atom_id res chain seq x y z
N MET A 1 -11.09 -11.49 -6.07
CA MET A 1 -9.80 -11.12 -5.46
C MET A 1 -9.24 -12.32 -4.71
N LEU A 2 -7.92 -12.49 -4.68
CA LEU A 2 -7.26 -13.63 -4.03
C LEU A 2 -7.34 -13.57 -2.50
N CYS A 3 -7.29 -12.37 -1.93
CA CYS A 3 -7.34 -12.19 -0.48
C CYS A 3 -8.32 -11.08 -0.09
N GLN A 4 -9.61 -11.35 -0.23
CA GLN A 4 -10.61 -10.60 0.52
C GLN A 4 -10.80 -11.28 1.87
N ARG A 5 -11.30 -10.53 2.86
CA ARG A 5 -11.96 -11.07 4.07
C ARG A 5 -12.91 -12.22 3.67
N LYS A 6 -13.22 -13.15 4.56
CA LYS A 6 -13.98 -14.40 4.28
C LYS A 6 -15.00 -14.24 3.14
N PRO A 7 -14.65 -14.72 1.92
CA PRO A 7 -15.40 -14.38 0.73
C PRO A 7 -16.66 -15.25 0.59
N ARG A 8 -17.74 -14.66 0.10
CA ARG A 8 -18.97 -15.33 -0.30
C ARG A 8 -19.30 -15.02 -1.75
N LYS A 9 -19.84 -16.02 -2.44
CA LYS A 9 -20.31 -15.88 -3.82
C LYS A 9 -21.44 -14.87 -3.90
N VAL A 10 -21.45 -14.07 -4.96
CA VAL A 10 -22.53 -13.14 -5.31
C VAL A 10 -23.14 -13.60 -6.62
N GLU A 11 -24.46 -13.69 -6.67
CA GLU A 11 -25.15 -14.02 -7.91
C GLU A 11 -24.97 -12.90 -8.94
N GLY A 12 -24.67 -13.28 -10.19
CA GLY A 12 -24.52 -12.31 -11.29
C GLY A 12 -23.19 -11.55 -11.34
N SER A 13 -22.24 -11.82 -10.44
CA SER A 13 -20.89 -11.25 -10.48
C SER A 13 -19.80 -12.31 -10.26
N ALA A 14 -18.68 -12.14 -10.94
CA ALA A 14 -17.47 -12.94 -10.69
C ALA A 14 -16.70 -12.47 -9.45
N TRP A 15 -17.01 -11.27 -8.95
CA TRP A 15 -16.39 -10.74 -7.76
C TRP A 15 -17.06 -11.29 -6.49
N PRO A 16 -16.29 -11.87 -5.56
CA PRO A 16 -16.84 -12.22 -4.27
C PRO A 16 -17.22 -10.94 -3.50
N ALA A 17 -18.23 -11.09 -2.65
CA ALA A 17 -18.45 -10.19 -1.54
C ALA A 17 -17.78 -10.76 -0.30
N TRP A 18 -17.61 -9.95 0.73
CA TRP A 18 -17.16 -10.42 2.02
C TRP A 18 -17.97 -9.80 3.16
N THR A 19 -17.93 -10.46 4.31
CA THR A 19 -18.38 -9.93 5.60
C THR A 19 -17.18 -9.81 6.53
N LEU A 20 -17.20 -8.78 7.38
CA LEU A 20 -16.14 -8.58 8.36
C LEU A 20 -16.26 -9.66 9.44
N GLU A 21 -15.23 -10.47 9.60
CA GLU A 21 -15.14 -11.45 10.67
C GLU A 21 -13.80 -11.29 11.38
N TRP A 22 -13.84 -11.40 12.70
CA TRP A 22 -12.68 -11.23 13.56
C TRP A 22 -12.32 -12.56 14.21
N ASP A 23 -11.09 -12.98 14.01
CA ASP A 23 -10.52 -14.16 14.66
C ASP A 23 -9.67 -13.71 15.85
N LEU A 24 -10.34 -13.36 16.94
CA LEU A 24 -9.70 -12.82 18.14
C LEU A 24 -9.64 -13.84 19.26
N PRO A 25 -8.64 -13.72 20.14
CA PRO A 25 -8.64 -14.39 21.43
C PRO A 25 -9.94 -14.14 22.21
N ALA A 26 -10.40 -15.15 22.95
CA ALA A 26 -11.72 -15.11 23.61
C ALA A 26 -11.86 -13.99 24.66
N ASP A 27 -10.75 -13.46 25.17
CA ASP A 27 -10.68 -12.43 26.20
C ASP A 27 -10.62 -10.99 25.66
N ILE A 28 -10.62 -10.79 24.33
CA ILE A 28 -10.52 -9.45 23.74
C ILE A 28 -11.62 -9.19 22.71
N ASP A 29 -12.16 -7.97 22.76
CA ASP A 29 -13.16 -7.51 21.81
C ASP A 29 -12.56 -6.63 20.69
N VAL A 30 -13.35 -6.43 19.64
CA VAL A 30 -12.97 -5.65 18.47
C VAL A 30 -12.65 -4.19 18.83
N ALA A 31 -13.39 -3.60 19.75
CA ALA A 31 -13.21 -2.21 20.15
C ALA A 31 -11.83 -2.00 20.79
N THR A 32 -11.41 -2.92 21.65
CA THR A 32 -10.10 -2.90 22.31
C THR A 32 -8.97 -3.07 21.30
N VAL A 33 -9.14 -3.99 20.33
CA VAL A 33 -8.16 -4.19 19.25
C VAL A 33 -8.00 -2.94 18.39
N LEU A 34 -9.11 -2.33 17.95
CA LEU A 34 -9.08 -1.11 17.15
C LEU A 34 -8.50 0.07 17.92
N ALA A 35 -8.85 0.23 19.19
CA ALA A 35 -8.28 1.25 20.08
C ALA A 35 -6.78 1.07 20.32
N ARG A 36 -6.22 -0.12 20.04
CA ARG A 36 -4.78 -0.42 20.14
C ARG A 36 -4.05 -0.20 18.81
N HIS A 37 -4.63 -0.70 17.73
CA HIS A 37 -3.98 -0.84 16.42
C HIS A 37 -4.39 0.22 15.38
N SER A 38 -5.33 1.11 15.70
CA SER A 38 -5.75 2.18 14.79
C SER A 38 -5.86 3.50 15.56
N GLN A 39 -4.72 4.02 16.05
CA GLN A 39 -4.72 5.19 16.91
C GLN A 39 -5.22 6.45 16.19
N PRO A 40 -6.07 7.27 16.85
CA PRO A 40 -6.42 8.59 16.36
C PRO A 40 -5.20 9.52 16.37
N ARG A 41 -5.17 10.47 15.43
CA ARG A 41 -4.17 11.54 15.31
C ARG A 41 -2.74 11.01 15.39
N LEU A 42 -2.45 10.00 14.58
CA LEU A 42 -1.20 9.24 14.63
C LEU A 42 0.06 10.12 14.56
N LEU A 43 0.00 11.22 13.78
CA LEU A 43 1.10 12.18 13.65
C LEU A 43 1.41 12.98 14.94
N GLU A 44 0.45 13.13 15.84
CA GLU A 44 0.67 13.76 17.16
C GLU A 44 1.37 12.78 18.13
N ARG A 45 1.44 11.49 17.78
CA ARG A 45 1.83 10.39 18.66
C ARG A 45 3.11 9.68 18.20
N LEU A 46 3.87 10.29 17.29
CA LEU A 46 5.12 9.72 16.77
C LEU A 46 6.14 9.43 17.88
N GLY A 47 6.12 10.21 18.96
CA GLY A 47 6.97 10.03 20.13
C GLY A 47 6.61 8.85 21.03
N GLU A 48 5.42 8.26 20.86
CA GLU A 48 4.95 7.16 21.69
C GLU A 48 5.45 5.79 21.18
N ASN A 49 5.62 4.86 22.12
CA ASN A 49 5.84 3.45 21.81
C ASN A 49 4.50 2.73 21.66
N LEU A 50 3.86 2.95 20.51
CA LEU A 50 2.58 2.32 20.17
C LEU A 50 2.81 0.87 19.72
N PRO A 51 1.84 -0.04 19.95
CA PRO A 51 1.77 -1.32 19.25
C PRO A 51 1.69 -1.12 17.73
N LEU A 52 1.78 -2.22 16.97
CA LEU A 52 1.63 -2.20 15.52
C LEU A 52 0.41 -1.36 15.10
N GLN A 53 0.58 -0.36 14.25
CA GLN A 53 -0.55 0.38 13.69
C GLN A 53 -0.90 -0.18 12.32
N VAL A 54 -2.18 -0.45 12.10
CA VAL A 54 -2.67 -1.08 10.86
C VAL A 54 -3.50 -0.08 10.09
N ILE A 55 -3.10 0.14 8.84
CA ILE A 55 -3.67 1.12 7.92
C ILE A 55 -4.46 0.36 6.85
N GLU A 56 -5.73 0.72 6.66
CA GLU A 56 -6.56 0.12 5.60
C GLU A 56 -6.08 0.60 4.24
N HIS A 57 -5.60 -0.32 3.39
CA HIS A 57 -5.16 -0.01 2.04
C HIS A 57 -6.36 0.34 1.13
N ARG A 58 -6.36 1.53 0.53
CA ARG A 58 -7.37 2.05 -0.42
C ARG A 58 -8.79 2.18 0.13
N GLY A 59 -8.90 2.26 1.45
CA GLY A 59 -10.17 2.14 2.17
C GLY A 59 -10.75 0.73 2.09
N MET A 60 -11.94 0.54 2.67
CA MET A 60 -12.51 -0.79 2.88
C MET A 60 -13.45 -1.18 1.73
N PHE A 61 -12.87 -1.70 0.64
CA PHE A 61 -13.61 -1.99 -0.59
C PHE A 61 -14.17 -3.41 -0.68
N ASN A 62 -15.29 -3.56 -1.39
CA ASN A 62 -16.07 -4.79 -1.49
C ASN A 62 -16.71 -4.89 -2.88
N LEU A 63 -15.92 -5.38 -3.85
CA LEU A 63 -16.31 -5.39 -5.26
C LEU A 63 -17.61 -6.16 -5.52
N GLY A 64 -17.82 -7.29 -4.83
CA GLY A 64 -19.07 -8.06 -4.93
C GLY A 64 -20.31 -7.28 -4.48
N GLN A 65 -20.16 -6.40 -3.48
CA GLN A 65 -21.21 -5.51 -2.97
C GLN A 65 -21.28 -4.13 -3.65
N GLY A 66 -20.50 -3.90 -4.70
CA GLY A 66 -20.56 -2.62 -5.43
C GLY A 66 -19.73 -1.49 -4.82
N VAL A 67 -18.82 -1.78 -3.89
CA VAL A 67 -17.90 -0.80 -3.31
C VAL A 67 -16.52 -0.97 -3.96
N GLN A 68 -16.10 0.02 -4.75
CA GLN A 68 -14.79 0.04 -5.41
C GLN A 68 -13.72 0.59 -4.45
N GLU A 69 -12.45 0.26 -4.68
CA GLU A 69 -11.32 0.84 -3.96
C GLU A 69 -11.16 2.34 -4.27
N CYS A 70 -10.53 3.09 -3.35
CA CYS A 70 -10.25 4.51 -3.58
C CYS A 70 -11.50 5.38 -3.84
N THR A 71 -12.66 5.02 -3.27
CA THR A 71 -13.90 5.80 -3.39
C THR A 71 -14.38 6.36 -2.06
N LYS A 72 -15.36 7.27 -2.11
CA LYS A 72 -16.03 7.77 -0.91
C LYS A 72 -16.66 6.65 -0.08
N SER A 73 -17.29 5.68 -0.75
CA SER A 73 -17.89 4.52 -0.05
C SER A 73 -16.84 3.64 0.62
N SER A 74 -15.69 3.35 0.00
CA SER A 74 -14.61 2.57 0.66
C SER A 74 -14.01 3.32 1.85
N LEU A 75 -13.86 4.64 1.72
CA LEU A 75 -13.39 5.50 2.80
C LEU A 75 -14.34 5.55 3.99
N PHE A 76 -15.64 5.66 3.73
CA PHE A 76 -16.64 5.66 4.80
C PHE A 76 -16.77 4.27 5.44
N ALA A 77 -16.60 3.19 4.67
CA ALA A 77 -16.51 1.86 5.26
C ALA A 77 -15.26 1.71 6.15
N ALA A 78 -14.13 2.33 5.78
CA ALA A 78 -12.90 2.29 6.55
C ALA A 78 -12.93 3.17 7.82
N LEU A 79 -13.42 4.41 7.71
CA LEU A 79 -13.27 5.46 8.73
C LEU A 79 -14.59 5.98 9.30
N GLY A 80 -15.72 5.60 8.71
CA GLY A 80 -17.03 6.18 9.02
C GLY A 80 -17.68 5.67 10.32
N GLY A 81 -17.11 4.64 10.96
CA GLY A 81 -17.61 4.13 12.23
C GLY A 81 -16.72 3.05 12.85
N GLY A 82 -16.92 2.77 14.14
CA GLY A 82 -16.36 1.59 14.79
C GLY A 82 -14.91 1.69 15.28
N GLY A 83 -14.29 2.88 15.33
CA GLY A 83 -13.00 3.08 16.01
C GLY A 83 -11.75 2.95 15.14
N ARG A 84 -11.90 2.82 13.80
CA ARG A 84 -10.78 2.91 12.86
C ARG A 84 -10.43 4.36 12.55
N ASN A 85 -9.14 4.66 12.53
CA ASN A 85 -8.62 6.02 12.32
C ASN A 85 -7.58 6.12 11.20
N LEU A 86 -7.17 5.01 10.59
CA LEU A 86 -6.06 4.96 9.64
C LEU A 86 -6.49 4.36 8.30
N THR A 87 -6.28 5.09 7.22
CA THR A 87 -6.51 4.61 5.85
C THR A 87 -5.43 5.12 4.92
N GLU A 88 -5.17 4.38 3.85
CA GLU A 88 -4.38 4.79 2.71
C GLU A 88 -5.30 5.02 1.50
N LEU A 89 -4.86 5.91 0.60
CA LEU A 89 -5.49 6.21 -0.67
C LEU A 89 -4.43 6.49 -1.74
N ASP A 90 -4.66 5.95 -2.93
CA ASP A 90 -3.90 6.31 -4.11
C ASP A 90 -4.29 7.68 -4.67
N VAL A 91 -3.28 8.47 -5.03
CA VAL A 91 -3.47 9.77 -5.69
C VAL A 91 -2.76 9.78 -7.04
N CYS A 92 -3.45 10.30 -8.05
CA CYS A 92 -2.87 10.64 -9.34
C CYS A 92 -3.36 12.02 -9.80
N LEU A 93 -2.71 12.57 -10.82
CA LEU A 93 -3.03 13.90 -11.36
C LEU A 93 -3.73 13.82 -12.73
N THR A 94 -4.64 14.76 -12.93
CA THR A 94 -5.20 15.07 -14.25
C THR A 94 -4.19 15.81 -15.14
N SER A 95 -4.51 16.03 -16.42
CA SER A 95 -3.65 16.78 -17.34
C SER A 95 -3.39 18.23 -16.91
N ASP A 96 -4.38 18.84 -16.23
CA ASP A 96 -4.30 20.17 -15.62
C ASP A 96 -3.78 20.14 -14.16
N ARG A 97 -3.19 19.02 -13.75
CA ARG A 97 -2.55 18.81 -12.44
C ARG A 97 -3.49 18.90 -11.24
N VAL A 98 -4.77 18.62 -11.43
CA VAL A 98 -5.73 18.50 -10.32
C VAL A 98 -5.64 17.09 -9.74
N PRO A 99 -5.44 16.95 -8.42
CA PRO A 99 -5.34 15.64 -7.79
C PRO A 99 -6.71 14.95 -7.67
N ILE A 100 -6.74 13.70 -8.09
CA ILE A 100 -7.88 12.78 -7.93
C ILE A 100 -7.45 11.54 -7.14
N VAL A 101 -8.44 10.77 -6.69
CA VAL A 101 -8.23 9.54 -5.93
C VAL A 101 -8.49 8.35 -6.84
N SER A 102 -7.45 7.60 -7.17
CA SER A 102 -7.54 6.39 -8.00
C SER A 102 -6.26 5.59 -7.91
N HIS A 103 -6.40 4.28 -7.69
CA HIS A 103 -5.26 3.37 -7.83
C HIS A 103 -4.77 3.27 -9.28
N ASP A 104 -5.70 3.16 -10.21
CA ASP A 104 -5.35 3.05 -11.62
C ASP A 104 -4.92 4.41 -12.13
N LEU A 105 -3.84 4.43 -12.91
CA LEU A 105 -3.41 5.61 -13.66
C LEU A 105 -4.25 5.81 -14.92
N ASN A 106 -5.10 4.84 -15.25
CA ASN A 106 -5.94 4.83 -16.43
C ASN A 106 -7.41 4.72 -16.03
N SER A 107 -8.26 5.46 -16.74
CA SER A 107 -9.69 5.54 -16.49
C SER A 107 -10.45 4.24 -16.81
N TRP A 108 -9.89 3.36 -17.64
CA TRP A 108 -10.63 2.28 -18.28
C TRP A 108 -11.26 1.32 -17.28
N ARG A 109 -10.52 0.80 -16.30
CA ARG A 109 -11.07 -0.23 -15.39
C ARG A 109 -12.17 0.33 -14.50
N ILE A 110 -12.01 1.57 -14.07
CA ILE A 110 -12.84 2.18 -13.03
C ILE A 110 -13.91 3.13 -13.58
N SER A 111 -13.96 3.40 -14.88
CA SER A 111 -14.96 4.25 -15.51
C SER A 111 -15.38 3.74 -16.89
N SER A 112 -16.47 4.30 -17.43
CA SER A 112 -16.88 4.07 -18.82
C SER A 112 -16.24 5.06 -19.81
N MET A 113 -15.24 5.83 -19.39
CA MET A 113 -14.53 6.77 -20.26
C MET A 113 -13.62 6.05 -21.26
N ASP A 114 -13.10 6.81 -22.22
CA ASP A 114 -12.04 6.35 -23.12
C ASP A 114 -10.84 5.82 -22.35
N ASP A 115 -10.21 4.77 -22.87
CA ASP A 115 -8.99 4.15 -22.33
C ASP A 115 -7.80 5.11 -22.45
N LYS A 116 -7.64 5.97 -21.45
CA LYS A 116 -6.64 7.04 -21.37
C LYS A 116 -6.07 7.13 -19.98
N LEU A 117 -4.82 7.59 -19.88
CA LEU A 117 -4.23 7.92 -18.59
C LEU A 117 -4.94 9.15 -18.02
N PHE A 118 -5.11 9.22 -16.69
CA PHE A 118 -5.69 10.39 -16.05
C PHE A 118 -4.85 11.66 -16.31
N SER A 119 -3.53 11.52 -16.45
CA SER A 119 -2.63 12.60 -16.86
C SER A 119 -2.89 13.17 -18.26
N GLU A 120 -3.78 12.55 -19.04
CA GLU A 120 -4.21 12.99 -20.38
C GLU A 120 -5.65 13.51 -20.39
N ILE A 121 -6.33 13.51 -19.24
CA ILE A 121 -7.73 13.91 -19.10
C ILE A 121 -7.78 15.19 -18.27
N ASP A 122 -8.42 16.24 -18.80
CA ASP A 122 -8.66 17.48 -18.06
C ASP A 122 -9.67 17.25 -16.94
N SER A 123 -9.42 17.84 -15.77
CA SER A 123 -10.27 17.66 -14.58
C SER A 123 -11.74 17.99 -14.82
N SER A 124 -12.06 18.92 -15.72
CA SER A 124 -13.44 19.27 -16.07
C SER A 124 -14.25 18.11 -16.65
N HIS A 125 -13.58 17.12 -17.25
CA HIS A 125 -14.21 15.92 -17.80
C HIS A 125 -14.44 14.81 -16.78
N LEU A 126 -13.90 14.92 -15.56
CA LEU A 126 -14.03 13.91 -14.52
C LEU A 126 -15.18 14.18 -13.55
N LYS A 127 -15.72 15.39 -13.56
CA LYS A 127 -16.83 15.77 -12.68
C LYS A 127 -18.04 14.86 -12.93
N ASP A 128 -18.57 14.30 -11.85
CA ASP A 128 -19.74 13.42 -11.84
C ASP A 128 -19.59 12.14 -12.70
N VAL A 129 -18.37 11.77 -13.11
CA VAL A 129 -18.12 10.52 -13.82
C VAL A 129 -18.32 9.35 -12.87
N PRO A 130 -19.28 8.43 -13.14
CA PRO A 130 -19.55 7.30 -12.26
C PRO A 130 -18.37 6.33 -12.22
N VAL A 131 -18.07 5.85 -11.01
CA VAL A 131 -17.15 4.72 -10.83
C VAL A 131 -17.88 3.42 -11.14
N ILE A 132 -17.20 2.51 -11.84
CA ILE A 132 -17.70 1.19 -12.21
C ILE A 132 -16.83 0.07 -11.64
N ILE A 133 -17.38 -1.14 -11.66
CA ILE A 133 -16.67 -2.39 -11.40
C ILE A 133 -16.87 -3.27 -12.62
N ARG A 134 -15.78 -3.50 -13.37
CA ARG A 134 -15.77 -4.42 -14.52
C ARG A 134 -15.78 -5.86 -14.06
N GLU A 135 -16.57 -6.70 -14.71
CA GLU A 135 -16.61 -8.13 -14.45
C GLU A 135 -15.36 -8.82 -14.99
N VAL A 136 -15.05 -10.01 -14.48
CA VAL A 136 -13.92 -10.83 -14.92
C VAL A 136 -14.38 -12.21 -15.40
N SER A 137 -13.72 -12.75 -16.41
CA SER A 137 -13.93 -14.12 -16.88
C SER A 137 -12.67 -14.67 -17.52
N ASN A 138 -12.34 -15.93 -17.26
CA ASN A 138 -11.17 -16.63 -17.82
C ASN A 138 -9.86 -15.80 -17.69
N GLY A 139 -9.69 -15.12 -16.55
CA GLY A 139 -8.52 -14.29 -16.30
C GLY A 139 -8.50 -12.92 -16.97
N GLU A 140 -9.55 -12.55 -17.71
CA GLU A 140 -9.67 -11.26 -18.40
C GLU A 140 -10.67 -10.34 -17.71
N ILE A 141 -10.35 -9.04 -17.67
CA ILE A 141 -11.28 -8.00 -17.26
C ILE A 141 -12.14 -7.61 -18.48
N LEU A 142 -13.44 -7.69 -18.32
CA LEU A 142 -14.40 -7.56 -19.42
C LEU A 142 -14.87 -6.12 -19.62
N GLN A 143 -15.47 -5.86 -20.79
CA GLN A 143 -16.19 -4.61 -21.02
C GLN A 143 -17.49 -4.52 -20.22
N LYS A 144 -18.06 -5.66 -19.81
CA LYS A 144 -19.25 -5.71 -18.95
C LYS A 144 -18.91 -5.16 -17.57
N TYR A 145 -19.75 -4.27 -17.05
CA TYR A 145 -19.54 -3.66 -15.74
C TYR A 145 -20.84 -3.44 -14.97
N ARG A 146 -20.71 -3.19 -13.67
CA ARG A 146 -21.76 -2.65 -12.79
C ARG A 146 -21.38 -1.23 -12.37
N ARG A 147 -22.36 -0.32 -12.34
CA ARG A 147 -22.15 1.03 -11.80
C ARG A 147 -22.20 0.98 -10.28
N THR A 148 -21.33 1.75 -9.64
CA THR A 148 -21.33 1.99 -8.19
C THR A 148 -22.12 3.28 -7.89
N PRO A 149 -22.46 3.56 -6.62
CA PRO A 149 -23.03 4.86 -6.25
C PRO A 149 -21.99 6.00 -6.22
N ASP A 150 -20.69 5.68 -6.37
CA ASP A 150 -19.61 6.67 -6.30
C ASP A 150 -19.33 7.31 -7.67
N CYS A 151 -18.74 8.51 -7.62
CA CYS A 151 -18.08 9.16 -8.76
C CYS A 151 -16.57 9.21 -8.52
N ILE A 152 -15.78 9.43 -9.58
CA ILE A 152 -14.32 9.58 -9.48
C ILE A 152 -14.01 10.73 -8.49
N PRO A 153 -13.38 10.47 -7.33
CA PRO A 153 -13.23 11.48 -6.31
C PRO A 153 -12.10 12.45 -6.65
N PHE A 154 -12.37 13.75 -6.54
CA PHE A 154 -11.31 14.75 -6.37
C PHE A 154 -10.71 14.64 -4.98
N LEU A 155 -9.38 14.77 -4.86
CA LEU A 155 -8.68 14.56 -3.59
C LEU A 155 -9.17 15.50 -2.49
N GLU A 156 -9.34 16.79 -2.78
CA GLU A 156 -9.81 17.78 -1.79
C GLU A 156 -11.15 17.38 -1.19
N SER A 157 -12.13 17.09 -2.05
CA SER A 157 -13.49 16.70 -1.64
C SER A 157 -13.52 15.37 -0.89
N ALA A 158 -12.67 14.41 -1.28
CA ALA A 158 -12.53 13.14 -0.58
C ALA A 158 -11.96 13.33 0.83
N LEU A 159 -10.90 14.14 0.98
CA LEU A 159 -10.27 14.44 2.27
C LEU A 159 -11.22 15.23 3.19
N GLU A 160 -11.89 16.25 2.67
CA GLU A 160 -12.91 17.00 3.42
C GLU A 160 -14.03 16.08 3.91
N SER A 161 -14.51 15.18 3.05
CA SER A 161 -15.53 14.20 3.44
C SER A 161 -15.01 13.27 4.54
N VAL A 162 -13.80 12.75 4.42
CA VAL A 162 -13.19 11.88 5.45
C VAL A 162 -13.07 12.58 6.78
N PHE A 163 -12.49 13.79 6.80
CA PHE A 163 -12.28 14.53 8.06
C PHE A 163 -13.56 15.10 8.65
N SER A 164 -14.62 15.29 7.85
CA SER A 164 -15.94 15.64 8.37
C SER A 164 -16.58 14.51 9.20
N VAL A 165 -16.30 13.25 8.83
CA VAL A 165 -16.85 12.07 9.52
C VAL A 165 -15.92 11.62 10.65
N ASN A 166 -14.61 11.62 10.42
CA ASN A 166 -13.61 11.32 11.43
C ASN A 166 -12.51 12.39 11.45
N PRO A 167 -12.66 13.44 12.29
CA PRO A 167 -11.67 14.52 12.39
C PRO A 167 -10.34 14.07 12.99
N ASN A 168 -10.29 12.88 13.60
CA ASN A 168 -9.12 12.30 14.22
C ASN A 168 -8.39 11.30 13.30
N ALA A 169 -8.86 11.10 12.07
CA ALA A 169 -8.22 10.18 11.14
C ALA A 169 -6.83 10.67 10.72
N THR A 170 -5.96 9.73 10.36
CA THR A 170 -4.72 10.00 9.61
C THR A 170 -4.82 9.28 8.27
N VAL A 171 -4.64 10.04 7.18
CA VAL A 171 -4.74 9.53 5.81
C VAL A 171 -3.34 9.44 5.21
N PHE A 172 -3.01 8.27 4.68
CA PHE A 172 -1.78 8.04 3.93
C PHE A 172 -2.10 8.24 2.45
N LEU A 173 -1.49 9.22 1.80
CA LEU A 173 -1.65 9.45 0.38
C LEU A 173 -0.51 8.77 -0.35
N ASP A 174 -0.82 7.76 -1.14
CA ASP A 174 0.14 7.08 -1.97
C ASP A 174 0.40 7.92 -3.24
N GLY A 175 1.40 8.81 -3.13
CA GLY A 175 1.85 9.71 -4.17
C GLY A 175 2.74 8.98 -5.16
N ARG A 176 2.16 8.60 -6.31
CA ARG A 176 2.84 7.79 -7.33
C ARG A 176 4.01 8.53 -8.01
N ASN A 177 4.80 7.73 -8.73
CA ASN A 177 6.23 7.87 -9.02
C ASN A 177 6.78 9.18 -9.59
N TYR A 178 5.96 10.13 -10.03
CA TYR A 178 6.43 11.42 -10.54
C TYR A 178 5.58 12.60 -10.09
N GLU A 179 4.63 12.38 -9.19
CA GLU A 179 3.62 13.38 -8.85
C GLU A 179 3.67 13.75 -7.36
N ALA A 180 4.37 12.96 -6.55
CA ALA A 180 4.49 13.24 -5.12
C ALA A 180 4.96 14.67 -4.84
N HIS A 181 5.94 15.19 -5.58
CA HIS A 181 6.40 16.57 -5.36
C HIS A 181 5.33 17.64 -5.67
N LEU A 182 4.45 17.38 -6.65
CA LEU A 182 3.31 18.24 -6.96
C LEU A 182 2.24 18.13 -5.85
N ILE A 183 2.02 16.93 -5.30
CA ILE A 183 1.10 16.72 -4.18
C ILE A 183 1.63 17.39 -2.91
N VAL A 184 2.95 17.35 -2.64
CA VAL A 184 3.56 18.12 -1.53
C VAL A 184 3.29 19.60 -1.70
N ALA A 185 3.55 20.15 -2.90
CA ALA A 185 3.29 21.55 -3.16
C ALA A 185 1.81 21.89 -2.96
N TRP A 186 0.91 21.05 -3.49
CA TRP A 186 -0.54 21.19 -3.31
C TRP A 186 -0.99 21.16 -1.85
N LEU A 187 -0.47 20.22 -1.04
CA LEU A 187 -0.76 20.10 0.40
C LEU A 187 -0.17 21.27 1.21
N SER A 188 0.99 21.78 0.81
CA SER A 188 1.66 22.87 1.54
C SER A 188 0.85 24.16 1.58
N HIS A 189 -0.04 24.37 0.59
CA HIS A 189 -0.97 25.49 0.53
C HIS A 189 -2.33 25.22 1.21
N ARG A 190 -2.49 24.07 1.89
CA ARG A 190 -3.76 23.60 2.48
C ARG A 190 -3.62 23.28 3.97
N PRO A 191 -3.57 24.30 4.83
CA PRO A 191 -3.32 24.13 6.26
C PRO A 191 -4.35 23.24 6.98
N GLN A 192 -5.57 23.12 6.45
CA GLN A 192 -6.62 22.27 7.02
C GLN A 192 -6.26 20.76 7.06
N PHE A 193 -5.30 20.35 6.23
CA PHE A 193 -4.82 18.97 6.12
C PHE A 193 -3.47 18.71 6.80
N HIS A 194 -2.79 19.76 7.28
CA HIS A 194 -1.54 19.61 8.02
C HIS A 194 -1.77 18.78 9.29
N MET A 195 -0.77 18.00 9.71
CA MET A 195 -0.87 17.05 10.84
C MET A 195 -1.89 15.91 10.69
N LYS A 196 -2.54 15.76 9.53
CA LYS A 196 -3.53 14.69 9.26
C LYS A 196 -3.16 13.77 8.11
N ILE A 197 -2.18 14.16 7.31
CA ILE A 197 -1.82 13.47 6.07
C ILE A 197 -0.35 13.10 6.07
N ILE A 198 -0.06 11.87 5.65
CA ILE A 198 1.28 11.39 5.35
C ILE A 198 1.37 11.11 3.85
N LEU A 199 2.28 11.76 3.14
CA LEU A 199 2.48 11.49 1.73
C LEU A 199 3.58 10.44 1.53
N ILE A 200 3.22 9.35 0.87
CA ILE A 200 4.14 8.32 0.38
C ILE A 200 4.76 8.82 -0.93
N PHE A 201 6.06 8.65 -1.09
CA PHE A 201 6.73 8.89 -2.36
C PHE A 201 7.82 7.84 -2.61
N TYR A 202 8.16 7.62 -3.86
CA TYR A 202 8.98 6.48 -4.25
C TYR A 202 10.34 6.87 -4.83
N THR A 203 11.27 5.93 -4.77
CA THR A 203 12.58 6.00 -5.45
C THR A 203 12.49 6.21 -6.97
N PHE A 204 11.43 5.72 -7.62
CA PHE A 204 11.33 5.64 -9.09
C PHE A 204 11.56 6.97 -9.83
N GLY A 205 11.07 8.09 -9.27
CA GLY A 205 11.19 9.41 -9.90
C GLY A 205 12.27 10.32 -9.34
N TYR A 206 12.94 9.93 -8.27
CA TYR A 206 13.89 10.79 -7.56
C TYR A 206 15.19 10.04 -7.28
N LEU A 207 16.28 10.50 -7.89
CA LEU A 207 17.61 9.90 -7.75
C LEU A 207 18.20 10.06 -6.34
N SER A 208 17.76 11.06 -5.59
CA SER A 208 18.19 11.36 -4.23
C SER A 208 17.16 12.21 -3.49
N GLY A 209 17.38 12.42 -2.19
CA GLY A 209 16.64 13.41 -1.40
C GLY A 209 16.70 14.82 -1.97
N ASP A 210 17.88 15.26 -2.44
CA ASP A 210 18.05 16.58 -3.08
C ASP A 210 17.20 16.72 -4.36
N ALA A 211 17.14 15.66 -5.17
CA ALA A 211 16.35 15.65 -6.39
C ALA A 211 14.84 15.79 -6.09
N PHE A 212 14.37 15.09 -5.04
CA PHE A 212 12.98 15.22 -4.58
C PHE A 212 12.69 16.65 -4.08
N VAL A 213 13.56 17.18 -3.23
CA VAL A 213 13.49 18.55 -2.73
C VAL A 213 13.36 19.55 -3.86
N GLN A 214 14.22 19.43 -4.88
CA GLN A 214 14.25 20.41 -5.94
C GLN A 214 13.02 20.29 -6.84
N ALA A 215 12.49 19.09 -7.03
CA ALA A 215 11.20 18.90 -7.68
C ALA A 215 10.07 19.60 -6.91
N VAL A 216 10.04 19.50 -5.56
CA VAL A 216 9.04 20.17 -4.71
C VAL A 216 9.15 21.70 -4.80
N VAL A 217 10.36 22.24 -4.77
CA VAL A 217 10.60 23.70 -4.90
C VAL A 217 10.16 24.19 -6.28
N ASN A 218 10.51 23.47 -7.35
CA ASN A 218 10.08 23.80 -8.71
C ASN A 218 8.56 23.71 -8.91
N ALA A 219 7.88 22.91 -8.09
CA ALA A 219 6.42 22.83 -8.04
C ALA A 219 5.75 23.97 -7.26
N ASN A 220 6.51 24.97 -6.82
CA ASN A 220 6.01 26.15 -6.11
C ASN A 220 5.35 25.80 -4.75
N ALA A 221 5.99 24.93 -3.97
CA ALA A 221 5.56 24.63 -2.61
C ALA A 221 5.66 25.86 -1.69
N ALA A 222 4.74 25.95 -0.71
CA ALA A 222 4.72 27.03 0.28
C ALA A 222 6.02 27.08 1.09
N PRO A 223 6.47 28.28 1.51
CA PRO A 223 7.58 28.41 2.46
C PRO A 223 7.32 27.57 3.72
N GLY A 224 8.29 26.74 4.10
CA GLY A 224 8.19 25.89 5.30
C GLY A 224 7.51 24.54 5.09
N TRP A 225 7.14 24.15 3.86
CA TRP A 225 6.53 22.83 3.55
C TRP A 225 7.26 21.65 4.21
N ARG A 226 8.59 21.76 4.32
CA ARG A 226 9.50 20.79 4.95
C ARG A 226 9.12 20.40 6.37
N LYS A 227 8.47 21.29 7.11
CA LYS A 227 8.03 21.07 8.50
C LYS A 227 6.52 20.86 8.61
N MET A 228 5.77 21.12 7.54
CA MET A 228 4.30 21.06 7.52
C MET A 228 3.78 19.72 6.98
N ILE A 229 4.53 19.12 6.05
CA ILE A 229 4.10 17.93 5.31
C ILE A 229 4.87 16.71 5.81
N ALA A 230 4.15 15.76 6.41
CA ALA A 230 4.72 14.48 6.81
C ALA A 230 4.98 13.62 5.56
N LEU A 231 6.19 13.07 5.47
CA LEU A 231 6.64 12.29 4.33
C LEU A 231 7.01 10.87 4.74
N MET A 232 6.77 9.94 3.82
CA MET A 232 7.17 8.55 3.93
C MET A 232 7.81 8.08 2.61
N PRO A 233 9.14 8.09 2.46
CA PRO A 233 9.80 7.43 1.34
C PRO A 233 9.48 5.93 1.32
N ALA A 234 9.25 5.39 0.13
CA ALA A 234 8.98 3.98 -0.12
C ALA A 234 10.05 3.37 -1.03
N VAL A 235 10.60 2.23 -0.61
CA VAL A 235 11.62 1.46 -1.33
C VAL A 235 11.10 0.06 -1.63
N PHE A 236 11.16 -0.31 -2.90
CA PHE A 236 10.75 -1.63 -3.40
C PHE A 236 12.00 -2.47 -3.69
N PRO A 237 11.99 -3.79 -3.47
CA PRO A 237 13.12 -4.66 -3.80
C PRO A 237 13.57 -4.48 -5.26
N GLU A 238 12.62 -4.39 -6.18
CA GLU A 238 12.88 -4.23 -7.61
C GLU A 238 13.65 -2.93 -7.93
N GLU A 239 13.51 -1.91 -7.07
CA GLU A 239 14.18 -0.63 -7.22
C GLU A 239 15.63 -0.66 -6.73
N LEU A 240 15.99 -1.59 -5.83
CA LEU A 240 17.37 -1.74 -5.37
C LEU A 240 18.30 -2.11 -6.53
N CYS A 241 17.82 -2.95 -7.46
CA CYS A 241 18.55 -3.29 -8.67
C CYS A 241 18.82 -2.05 -9.52
N ARG A 242 17.80 -1.22 -9.74
CA ARG A 242 17.94 0.04 -10.49
C ARG A 242 18.90 1.01 -9.79
N LEU A 243 18.77 1.17 -8.48
CA LEU A 243 19.65 2.04 -7.69
C LEU A 243 21.11 1.56 -7.72
N SER A 244 21.34 0.24 -7.68
CA SER A 244 22.68 -0.35 -7.77
C SER A 244 23.28 -0.19 -9.17
N GLN A 245 22.48 -0.33 -10.23
CA GLN A 245 22.93 -0.12 -11.61
C GLN A 245 23.37 1.33 -11.88
N LEU A 246 22.77 2.32 -11.20
CA LEU A 246 23.24 3.71 -11.26
C LEU A 246 24.67 3.87 -10.73
N LYS A 247 25.16 2.92 -9.94
CA LYS A 247 26.55 2.82 -9.46
C LYS A 247 27.43 1.93 -10.35
N VAL A 248 26.96 1.56 -11.54
CA VAL A 248 27.68 0.78 -12.56
C VAL A 248 28.03 -0.65 -12.07
N VAL A 249 27.16 -1.23 -11.24
CA VAL A 249 27.24 -2.64 -10.84
C VAL A 249 26.38 -3.48 -11.78
N ALA A 250 27.00 -4.34 -12.59
CA ALA A 250 26.31 -5.13 -13.61
C ALA A 250 25.52 -6.32 -13.02
N ASP A 251 26.14 -7.04 -12.09
CA ASP A 251 25.58 -8.23 -11.43
C ASP A 251 25.61 -8.02 -9.90
N PRO A 252 24.69 -7.22 -9.36
CA PRO A 252 24.76 -6.81 -7.96
C PRO A 252 24.48 -7.98 -7.01
N LEU A 253 25.30 -8.07 -5.96
CA LEU A 253 25.07 -8.96 -4.84
C LEU A 253 24.15 -8.30 -3.81
N VAL A 254 23.66 -9.08 -2.83
CA VAL A 254 22.80 -8.59 -1.74
C VAL A 254 23.36 -7.34 -1.05
N ASP A 255 24.68 -7.29 -0.82
CA ASP A 255 25.32 -6.15 -0.17
C ASP A 255 25.35 -4.90 -1.05
N ASP A 256 25.53 -5.04 -2.37
CA ASP A 256 25.48 -3.93 -3.32
C ASP A 256 24.08 -3.32 -3.37
N LEU A 257 23.05 -4.17 -3.43
CA LEU A 257 21.65 -3.79 -3.40
C LEU A 257 21.29 -3.07 -2.09
N TYR A 258 21.75 -3.60 -0.95
CA TYR A 258 21.58 -3.00 0.37
C TYR A 258 22.24 -1.61 0.43
N LEU A 259 23.51 -1.48 0.04
CA LEU A 259 24.22 -0.20 0.07
C LEU A 259 23.59 0.82 -0.87
N ALA A 260 23.08 0.41 -2.02
CA ALA A 260 22.35 1.28 -2.94
C ALA A 260 21.06 1.84 -2.30
N GLY A 261 20.26 1.00 -1.66
CA GLY A 261 19.06 1.45 -0.94
C GLY A 261 19.39 2.31 0.29
N LYS A 262 20.43 1.94 1.05
CA LYS A 262 20.88 2.67 2.24
C LYS A 262 21.28 4.10 1.87
N ASP A 263 22.13 4.26 0.85
CA ASP A 263 22.58 5.57 0.41
C ASP A 263 21.43 6.46 -0.06
N TRP A 264 20.42 5.88 -0.72
CA TRP A 264 19.23 6.62 -1.12
C TRP A 264 18.42 7.07 0.10
N ILE A 265 18.16 6.19 1.06
CA ILE A 265 17.48 6.53 2.32
C ILE A 265 18.25 7.62 3.06
N ASP A 266 19.56 7.50 3.19
CA ASP A 266 20.42 8.48 3.86
C ASP A 266 20.37 9.82 3.15
N SER A 267 20.36 9.82 1.81
CA SER A 267 20.20 11.05 1.04
C SER A 267 18.87 11.75 1.33
N VAL A 268 17.77 11.00 1.54
CA VAL A 268 16.46 11.54 1.93
C VAL A 268 16.47 12.04 3.37
N LEU A 269 17.02 11.25 4.30
CA LEU A 269 17.10 11.60 5.72
C LEU A 269 18.13 12.69 6.03
N SER A 270 19.06 12.98 5.12
CA SER A 270 19.96 14.14 5.25
C SER A 270 19.25 15.47 4.98
N GLN A 271 18.10 15.43 4.30
CA GLN A 271 17.30 16.60 4.04
C GLN A 271 16.59 17.02 5.33
N ASP A 272 16.53 18.32 5.61
CA ASP A 272 15.70 18.89 6.66
C ASP A 272 14.22 18.83 6.24
N MET A 273 13.67 17.62 6.14
CA MET A 273 12.26 17.33 5.86
C MET A 273 11.66 16.53 7.00
N TRP A 274 10.35 16.68 7.19
CA TRP A 274 9.58 15.93 8.16
C TRP A 274 9.27 14.51 7.65
N VAL A 275 10.32 13.69 7.59
CA VAL A 275 10.21 12.25 7.30
C VAL A 275 9.78 11.53 8.58
N VAL A 276 8.57 10.98 8.58
CA VAL A 276 7.97 10.34 9.78
C VAL A 276 8.15 8.83 9.78
N ALA A 277 8.31 8.23 8.60
CA ALA A 277 8.53 6.81 8.47
C ALA A 277 9.26 6.47 7.17
N VAL A 278 9.83 5.26 7.08
CA VAL A 278 10.32 4.69 5.82
C VAL A 278 9.55 3.41 5.54
N HIS A 279 8.97 3.31 4.36
CA HIS A 279 8.28 2.14 3.88
C HIS A 279 9.24 1.27 3.08
N ILE A 280 9.49 0.04 3.54
CA ILE A 280 10.29 -0.93 2.79
C ILE A 280 9.44 -2.17 2.58
N VAL A 281 9.26 -2.54 1.31
CA VAL A 281 8.60 -3.79 0.96
C VAL A 281 9.65 -4.89 1.00
N PHE A 282 9.49 -5.87 1.88
CA PHE A 282 10.28 -7.11 1.90
C PHE A 282 9.38 -8.23 2.41
N LEU A 283 9.75 -9.47 2.12
CA LEU A 283 8.84 -10.62 2.23
C LEU A 283 9.46 -11.77 3.01
N GLY A 284 10.76 -11.69 3.29
CA GLY A 284 11.50 -12.70 4.04
C GLY A 284 11.58 -14.01 3.25
N VAL A 285 11.73 -13.93 1.93
CA VAL A 285 12.01 -15.11 1.12
C VAL A 285 13.51 -15.45 1.18
N THR A 286 13.80 -16.74 1.07
CA THR A 286 15.16 -17.28 1.25
C THR A 286 15.53 -18.16 0.08
N LYS A 287 16.84 -18.31 -0.20
CA LYS A 287 17.33 -19.01 -1.41
C LYS A 287 16.99 -20.50 -1.46
N ASP A 288 16.70 -21.12 -0.33
CA ASP A 288 16.21 -22.50 -0.22
C ASP A 288 14.81 -22.69 -0.81
N MET A 289 14.04 -21.61 -1.03
CA MET A 289 12.75 -21.66 -1.70
C MET A 289 12.86 -21.60 -3.23
N ILE A 290 14.09 -21.60 -3.76
CA ILE A 290 14.38 -21.54 -5.19
C ILE A 290 14.82 -22.92 -5.67
N GLY A 291 14.30 -23.37 -6.81
CA GLY A 291 14.71 -24.62 -7.43
C GLY A 291 16.15 -24.57 -7.98
N PRO A 292 16.84 -25.72 -8.11
CA PRO A 292 18.24 -25.77 -8.57
C PRO A 292 18.46 -25.29 -10.01
N ALA A 293 17.38 -25.16 -10.80
CA ALA A 293 17.41 -24.70 -12.19
C ALA A 293 16.86 -23.28 -12.37
N ALA A 294 16.75 -22.49 -11.30
CA ALA A 294 16.20 -21.15 -11.38
C ALA A 294 17.12 -20.20 -12.18
N GLY A 295 16.49 -19.35 -13.01
CA GLY A 295 17.20 -18.35 -13.79
C GLY A 295 17.74 -17.21 -12.93
N SER A 296 18.73 -16.48 -13.46
CA SER A 296 19.37 -15.34 -12.78
C SER A 296 18.38 -14.26 -12.29
N ASN A 297 17.33 -13.99 -13.06
CA ASN A 297 16.29 -13.03 -12.67
C ASN A 297 15.50 -13.46 -11.42
N VAL A 298 15.31 -14.78 -11.22
CA VAL A 298 14.66 -15.31 -10.01
C VAL A 298 15.59 -15.15 -8.82
N VAL A 299 16.87 -15.52 -8.98
CA VAL A 299 17.88 -15.36 -7.94
C VAL A 299 18.00 -13.89 -7.52
N LEU A 300 18.06 -12.97 -8.49
CA LEU A 300 18.15 -11.54 -8.24
C LEU A 300 16.92 -11.00 -7.49
N ALA A 301 15.71 -11.47 -7.79
CA ALA A 301 14.51 -11.06 -7.07
C ALA A 301 14.56 -11.46 -5.58
N PHE A 302 15.12 -12.62 -5.28
CA PHE A 302 15.33 -13.08 -3.90
C PHE A 302 16.48 -12.34 -3.21
N ASP A 303 17.56 -12.03 -3.92
CA ASP A 303 18.66 -11.22 -3.40
C ASP A 303 18.19 -9.79 -3.07
N ALA A 304 17.33 -9.23 -3.91
CA ALA A 304 16.70 -7.94 -3.65
C ALA A 304 15.78 -7.96 -2.42
N ASP A 305 15.01 -9.04 -2.21
CA ASP A 305 14.19 -9.19 -1.00
C ASP A 305 15.04 -9.29 0.27
N GLN A 306 16.16 -10.03 0.22
CA GLN A 306 17.12 -10.10 1.33
C GLN A 306 17.77 -8.75 1.61
N ALA A 307 18.14 -8.00 0.58
CA ALA A 307 18.67 -6.65 0.72
C ALA A 307 17.63 -5.70 1.35
N ALA A 308 16.36 -5.80 0.93
CA ALA A 308 15.26 -5.04 1.50
C ALA A 308 15.01 -5.39 2.98
N MET A 309 15.14 -6.67 3.36
CA MET A 309 15.09 -7.08 4.76
C MET A 309 16.23 -6.45 5.57
N LYS A 310 17.47 -6.43 5.06
CA LYS A 310 18.59 -5.71 5.71
C LYS A 310 18.30 -4.21 5.86
N LEU A 311 17.68 -3.58 4.87
CA LEU A 311 17.26 -2.18 4.95
C LEU A 311 16.19 -1.94 6.01
N ALA A 312 15.26 -2.88 6.19
CA ALA A 312 14.23 -2.77 7.22
C ALA A 312 14.85 -2.73 8.62
N TYR A 313 15.81 -3.61 8.90
CA TYR A 313 16.56 -3.58 10.16
C TYR A 313 17.45 -2.34 10.30
N TYR A 314 18.03 -1.85 9.20
CA TYR A 314 18.76 -0.58 9.21
C TYR A 314 17.84 0.57 9.65
N VAL A 315 16.66 0.71 9.06
CA VAL A 315 15.71 1.74 9.48
C VAL A 315 15.27 1.52 10.92
N LYS A 316 14.93 0.27 11.29
CA LYS A 316 14.28 -0.05 12.56
C LYS A 316 15.21 0.01 13.77
N ASP A 317 16.40 -0.56 13.65
CA ASP A 317 17.26 -0.91 14.79
C ASP A 317 18.66 -0.28 14.75
N ASP A 318 19.07 0.36 13.65
CA ASP A 318 20.40 0.97 13.55
C ASP A 318 20.60 2.07 14.62
N PRO A 319 21.64 1.98 15.46
CA PRO A 319 21.86 2.92 16.56
C PRO A 319 21.97 4.38 16.13
N ASP A 320 22.59 4.66 14.97
CA ASP A 320 22.79 6.02 14.49
C ASP A 320 21.48 6.61 13.96
N ILE A 321 20.67 5.80 13.28
CA ILE A 321 19.30 6.18 12.89
C ILE A 321 18.45 6.43 14.13
N ARG A 322 18.49 5.55 15.13
CA ARG A 322 17.70 5.72 16.37
C ARG A 322 18.14 6.94 17.17
N LEU A 323 19.43 7.28 17.17
CA LEU A 323 19.97 8.46 17.82
C LEU A 323 19.54 9.76 17.12
N THR A 324 19.64 9.80 15.78
CA THR A 324 19.40 11.02 14.99
C THR A 324 17.92 11.22 14.63
N ARG A 325 17.16 10.14 14.53
CA ARG A 325 15.75 10.10 14.12
C ARG A 325 14.93 9.18 15.06
N PRO A 326 14.86 9.48 16.37
CA PRO A 326 14.26 8.60 17.38
C PRO A 326 12.77 8.29 17.15
N HIS A 327 12.07 9.11 16.39
CA HIS A 327 10.64 8.96 16.11
C HIS A 327 10.35 8.40 14.71
N LEU A 328 11.38 8.12 13.91
CA LEU A 328 11.22 7.54 12.58
C LEU A 328 10.65 6.13 12.69
N LYS A 329 9.50 5.90 12.04
CA LYS A 329 8.83 4.60 12.04
C LYS A 329 9.28 3.74 10.87
N PHE A 330 9.25 2.43 11.06
CA PHE A 330 9.37 1.47 9.97
C PHE A 330 7.98 1.00 9.52
N VAL A 331 7.72 1.06 8.22
CA VAL A 331 6.44 0.63 7.63
C VAL A 331 6.65 -0.55 6.69
N SER A 332 5.79 -1.54 6.84
CA SER A 332 5.69 -2.64 5.90
C SER A 332 4.31 -2.69 5.24
N VAL A 333 4.09 -3.68 4.39
CA VAL A 333 2.85 -3.83 3.65
C VAL A 333 2.46 -5.28 3.48
N THR A 334 1.15 -5.50 3.48
CA THR A 334 0.51 -6.76 3.08
C THR A 334 -0.42 -6.46 1.93
N ARG A 335 -0.02 -6.87 0.72
CA ARG A 335 -0.74 -6.58 -0.53
C ARG A 335 -1.32 -7.84 -1.15
N CYS A 336 -2.57 -7.71 -1.55
CA CYS A 336 -3.42 -8.74 -2.12
C CYS A 336 -4.21 -8.22 -3.31
N TYR A 337 -3.69 -7.18 -3.99
CA TYR A 337 -4.28 -6.54 -5.15
C TYR A 337 -4.23 -7.43 -6.42
N ASP A 338 -4.86 -8.58 -6.27
CA ASP A 338 -4.83 -9.70 -7.15
C ASP A 338 -6.22 -10.34 -7.22
N PHE A 339 -6.52 -11.01 -8.31
CA PHE A 339 -7.71 -11.84 -8.42
C PHE A 339 -7.40 -13.22 -9.00
N ALA A 340 -8.19 -14.20 -8.56
CA ALA A 340 -8.23 -15.51 -9.19
C ALA A 340 -9.39 -15.57 -10.18
N SER A 341 -9.19 -16.35 -11.23
CA SER A 341 -10.25 -16.78 -12.13
C SER A 341 -10.09 -18.26 -12.44
N VAL A 342 -11.20 -18.98 -12.55
CA VAL A 342 -11.18 -20.35 -13.08
C VAL A 342 -11.08 -20.26 -14.60
N LEU A 343 -10.08 -20.91 -15.15
CA LEU A 343 -9.79 -20.93 -16.58
C LEU A 343 -10.64 -21.99 -17.28
N ASN A 344 -10.69 -21.91 -18.61
CA ASN A 344 -11.43 -22.88 -19.43
C ASN A 344 -10.97 -24.34 -19.24
N ASP A 345 -9.73 -24.56 -18.82
CA ASP A 345 -9.18 -25.89 -18.49
C ASP A 345 -9.48 -26.34 -17.04
N GLY A 346 -10.29 -25.57 -16.31
CA GLY A 346 -10.66 -25.82 -14.91
C GLY A 346 -9.60 -25.40 -13.89
N LYS A 347 -8.42 -24.93 -14.31
CA LYS A 347 -7.37 -24.50 -13.38
C LYS A 347 -7.65 -23.10 -12.84
N ARG A 348 -7.09 -22.81 -11.66
CA ARG A 348 -7.08 -21.46 -11.08
C ARG A 348 -5.91 -20.67 -11.70
N GLY A 349 -6.22 -19.59 -12.40
CA GLY A 349 -5.27 -18.57 -12.78
C GLY A 349 -5.27 -17.43 -11.76
N GLU A 350 -4.11 -16.83 -11.53
CA GLU A 350 -3.94 -15.71 -10.60
C GLU A 350 -3.39 -14.51 -11.37
N TYR A 351 -3.93 -13.33 -11.08
CA TYR A 351 -3.70 -12.13 -11.87
C TYR A 351 -3.51 -10.91 -10.97
N SER A 352 -2.59 -10.02 -11.35
CA SER A 352 -2.57 -8.63 -10.88
C SER A 352 -3.31 -7.73 -11.88
N ILE A 353 -3.55 -6.48 -11.49
CA ILE A 353 -4.11 -5.45 -12.38
C ILE A 353 -2.98 -4.46 -12.74
N HIS A 354 -2.76 -4.27 -14.03
CA HIS A 354 -1.74 -3.37 -14.55
C HIS A 354 -2.18 -1.91 -14.43
N ILE A 355 -1.50 -1.14 -13.58
CA ILE A 355 -1.92 0.22 -13.18
C ILE A 355 -2.12 1.20 -14.35
N LYS A 356 -1.36 1.07 -15.44
CA LYS A 356 -1.45 2.00 -16.60
C LYS A 356 -2.50 1.64 -17.63
N THR A 357 -3.04 0.42 -17.55
CA THR A 357 -4.01 -0.07 -18.56
C THR A 357 -5.28 -0.60 -17.92
N GLY A 358 -5.29 -0.80 -16.60
CA GLY A 358 -6.39 -1.43 -15.87
C GLY A 358 -6.65 -2.88 -16.30
N ARG A 359 -5.75 -3.51 -17.08
CA ARG A 359 -5.91 -4.88 -17.60
C ARG A 359 -5.26 -5.90 -16.69
N SER A 360 -5.71 -7.15 -16.78
CA SER A 360 -5.14 -8.25 -16.03
C SER A 360 -3.76 -8.63 -16.55
N VAL A 361 -2.85 -8.92 -15.62
CA VAL A 361 -1.53 -9.48 -15.90
C VAL A 361 -1.43 -10.79 -15.16
N ARG A 362 -1.20 -11.87 -15.92
CA ARG A 362 -1.05 -13.20 -15.35
C ARG A 362 0.23 -13.24 -14.53
N HIS A 363 0.13 -13.77 -13.32
CA HIS A 363 1.28 -13.94 -12.45
C HIS A 363 2.27 -14.97 -13.00
N GLU A 364 3.54 -14.78 -12.62
CA GLU A 364 4.59 -15.76 -12.85
C GLU A 364 4.23 -17.12 -12.22
N THR A 365 4.57 -18.18 -12.94
CA THR A 365 4.39 -19.56 -12.50
C THR A 365 5.67 -20.18 -11.94
N ASP A 366 6.80 -19.46 -12.01
CA ASP A 366 8.10 -19.85 -11.45
C ASP A 366 8.18 -19.55 -9.94
N ASP A 367 9.36 -19.73 -9.34
CA ASP A 367 9.57 -19.60 -7.89
C ASP A 367 9.30 -18.20 -7.34
N ARG A 368 9.22 -17.15 -8.19
CA ARG A 368 8.78 -15.81 -7.77
C ARG A 368 7.34 -15.79 -7.27
N ARG A 369 6.55 -16.85 -7.49
CA ARG A 369 5.26 -17.02 -6.82
C ARG A 369 5.37 -16.97 -5.29
N ASN A 370 6.50 -17.41 -4.71
CA ASN A 370 6.73 -17.45 -3.27
C ASN A 370 6.82 -16.04 -2.67
N ILE A 371 7.51 -15.12 -3.37
CA ILE A 371 7.58 -13.69 -3.05
C ILE A 371 6.15 -13.14 -2.95
N ARG A 372 5.36 -13.31 -4.01
CA ARG A 372 3.99 -12.82 -4.06
C ARG A 372 3.10 -13.43 -2.98
N TRP A 373 3.16 -14.74 -2.75
CA TRP A 373 2.35 -15.39 -1.72
C TRP A 373 2.65 -14.84 -0.33
N LYS A 374 3.93 -14.68 0.02
CA LYS A 374 4.32 -14.05 1.27
C LYS A 374 3.85 -12.60 1.40
N LYS A 375 3.78 -11.86 0.29
CA LYS A 375 3.28 -10.46 0.25
C LYS A 375 1.82 -10.34 0.61
N GLY A 376 1.02 -11.34 0.28
CA GLY A 376 -0.41 -11.39 0.59
C GLY A 376 -0.75 -12.08 1.91
N THR A 377 0.25 -12.45 2.70
CA THR A 377 0.09 -13.18 3.96
C THR A 377 0.34 -12.25 5.15
N PRO A 378 -0.72 -11.92 5.92
CA PRO A 378 -0.60 -11.13 7.14
C PRO A 378 0.43 -11.69 8.14
N GLY A 379 1.02 -10.82 8.95
CA GLY A 379 1.96 -11.19 10.00
C GLY A 379 3.41 -11.43 9.56
N ASN A 380 3.67 -11.76 8.29
CA ASN A 380 5.04 -12.05 7.79
C ASN A 380 5.97 -10.85 7.95
N THR A 381 5.56 -9.72 7.38
CA THR A 381 6.39 -8.52 7.22
C THR A 381 6.13 -7.51 8.34
N ALA A 382 4.95 -7.61 8.97
CA ALA A 382 4.54 -6.83 10.13
C ALA A 382 5.31 -7.19 11.42
N ALA A 383 6.07 -8.29 11.45
CA ALA A 383 6.72 -8.80 12.66
C ALA A 383 7.68 -7.81 13.33
N ILE A 384 8.31 -6.92 12.56
CA ILE A 384 9.23 -5.87 13.03
C ILE A 384 8.70 -4.45 12.74
N ALA A 385 7.52 -4.33 12.12
CA ALA A 385 6.98 -3.07 11.66
C ALA A 385 6.38 -2.25 12.81
N ASP A 386 6.54 -0.93 12.74
CA ASP A 386 5.74 -0.02 13.55
C ASP A 386 4.34 0.10 12.95
N TRP A 387 4.28 0.22 11.62
CA TRP A 387 3.05 0.40 10.85
C TRP A 387 2.96 -0.63 9.72
N VAL A 388 1.75 -1.08 9.40
CA VAL A 388 1.49 -1.94 8.24
C VAL A 388 0.31 -1.42 7.43
N ILE A 389 0.52 -1.22 6.13
CA ILE A 389 -0.56 -0.96 5.18
C ILE A 389 -1.08 -2.31 4.69
N SER A 390 -2.36 -2.59 4.86
CA SER A 390 -2.89 -3.94 4.65
C SER A 390 -4.22 -3.96 3.90
N ASP A 391 -4.33 -4.84 2.91
CA ASP A 391 -5.60 -5.25 2.29
C ASP A 391 -6.44 -6.17 3.21
N ARG A 392 -5.84 -6.62 4.33
CA ARG A 392 -6.40 -7.58 5.30
C ARG A 392 -6.16 -7.10 6.73
N SER A 393 -6.61 -5.88 7.03
CA SER A 393 -6.27 -5.19 8.29
C SER A 393 -6.71 -5.96 9.54
N GLU A 394 -7.85 -6.67 9.50
CA GLU A 394 -8.33 -7.45 10.64
C GLU A 394 -7.47 -8.67 10.90
N ASP A 395 -6.98 -9.32 9.84
CA ASP A 395 -6.10 -10.48 9.97
C ASP A 395 -4.73 -10.07 10.54
N GLU A 396 -4.21 -8.90 10.17
CA GLU A 396 -2.98 -8.35 10.76
C GLU A 396 -3.15 -8.09 12.26
N MET A 397 -4.24 -7.41 12.64
CA MET A 397 -4.53 -7.12 14.04
C MET A 397 -4.75 -8.41 14.84
N ALA A 398 -5.55 -9.34 14.31
CA ALA A 398 -5.83 -10.63 14.93
C ALA A 398 -4.57 -11.48 15.09
N PHE A 399 -3.73 -11.57 14.04
CA PHE A 399 -2.45 -12.26 14.09
C PHE A 399 -1.58 -11.72 15.23
N TYR A 400 -1.50 -10.40 15.36
CA TYR A 400 -0.72 -9.76 16.42
C TYR A 400 -1.32 -10.04 17.81
N GLU A 401 -2.63 -10.03 17.96
CA GLU A 401 -3.30 -10.36 19.24
C GLU A 401 -3.07 -11.80 19.70
N TRP A 402 -3.07 -12.76 18.77
CA TRP A 402 -2.70 -14.14 19.08
C TRP A 402 -1.22 -14.26 19.46
N LYS A 403 -0.35 -13.57 18.73
CA LYS A 403 1.10 -13.53 19.02
C LYS A 403 1.39 -12.96 20.41
N LEU A 404 0.68 -11.92 20.84
CA LEU A 404 0.80 -11.36 22.21
C LEU A 404 0.46 -12.38 23.31
N ARG A 405 -0.32 -13.41 22.99
CA ARG A 405 -0.66 -14.53 23.90
C ARG A 405 0.26 -15.74 23.73
N GLY A 406 1.34 -15.60 22.96
CA GLY A 406 2.28 -16.69 22.69
C GLY A 406 1.72 -17.77 21.76
N VAL A 407 0.60 -17.50 21.07
CA VAL A 407 0.00 -18.45 20.11
C VAL A 407 0.51 -18.14 18.71
N ILE A 408 1.14 -19.13 18.08
CA ILE A 408 1.61 -19.03 16.70
C ILE A 408 0.44 -19.41 15.79
N ARG A 409 0.04 -18.47 14.93
CA ARG A 409 -0.98 -18.68 13.89
C ARG A 409 -0.31 -18.66 12.53
N GLU A 410 -0.86 -19.39 11.58
CA GLU A 410 -0.47 -19.29 10.17
C GLU A 410 -1.60 -18.63 9.39
N VAL A 411 -1.26 -17.82 8.38
CA VAL A 411 -2.25 -17.23 7.48
C VAL A 411 -2.04 -17.77 6.08
N ASN A 412 -3.07 -18.41 5.55
CA ASN A 412 -3.01 -18.94 4.21
C ASN A 412 -3.25 -17.81 3.17
N HIS A 413 -2.38 -17.73 2.16
CA HIS A 413 -2.50 -16.78 1.06
C HIS A 413 -3.76 -17.01 0.21
N ILE A 414 -4.15 -18.28 0.03
CA ILE A 414 -5.27 -18.72 -0.80
C ILE A 414 -6.60 -18.64 -0.05
N CYS A 415 -6.58 -18.96 1.25
CA CYS A 415 -7.76 -18.99 2.08
C CYS A 415 -7.58 -18.08 3.30
N PRO A 416 -8.29 -16.96 3.39
CA PRO A 416 -7.97 -15.83 4.27
C PRO A 416 -8.27 -16.06 5.76
N HIS A 417 -8.12 -17.26 6.29
CA HIS A 417 -8.34 -17.60 7.69
C HIS A 417 -7.01 -17.87 8.41
N LEU A 418 -6.99 -17.55 9.71
CA LEU A 418 -5.90 -17.87 10.61
C LEU A 418 -6.06 -19.33 11.08
N ASP A 419 -5.07 -20.16 10.79
CA ASP A 419 -5.03 -21.56 11.24
C ASP A 419 -4.11 -21.69 12.45
N VAL A 420 -4.46 -22.58 13.39
CA VAL A 420 -3.58 -22.90 14.53
C VAL A 420 -2.59 -23.95 14.03
N ILE A 421 -1.30 -23.65 14.10
CA ILE A 421 -0.29 -24.69 13.99
C ILE A 421 -0.32 -25.44 15.32
N SER A 422 -0.71 -26.71 15.33
CA SER A 422 -0.59 -27.54 16.53
C SER A 422 0.87 -27.49 17.00
N GLN A 423 1.09 -27.07 18.25
CA GLN A 423 2.40 -27.22 18.88
C GLN A 423 2.70 -28.72 18.93
N GLU A 424 3.71 -29.18 18.19
CA GLU A 424 4.38 -30.45 18.47
C GLU A 424 5.23 -30.31 19.75
#